data_AF-R7TL87-F1
#
_entry.id   AF-R7TL87-F1
#
_cell.length_a   1.000
_cell.length_b   1.000
_cell.length_c   1.000
_cell.angle_alpha   90.00
_cell.angle_beta   90.00
_cell.angle_gamma   90.00
#
_symmetry.space_group_name_H-M   'P 1'
#
loop_
_entity.id
_entity.type
_entity.pdbx_description
1 polymer ?
#
loop_
_entity_poly.entity_id
_entity_poly.type
_entity_poly.pdbx_seq_one_letter_code
_entity_poly.pdbx_strand_id
1 'polypeptide(L)'
;MAQACFKSWFVDFEPTRTKMAALAAGGSEEDLNLAAMSAISGKSAQALATLKATNPESYANLHSTASLFPSRLEMSELGEIPEGWGYKSAETLYDIAIGKTPPRKESQWFSRNPADIKWLSIKDMGNNSVFTGDTSEYLTSKAVAKHNVKIVPAKTVLLSFKLTVGRVQIASDEICTNEAIAHLKQKEKSPDHIWTYCYLKQFDYSKLGSTSSIATAVNSQTIKKMPVLCAGEELLRRFMVAMENVFSEIVGNEKQSQTLTQLRDSLLPKLLSGEISVDATTQASEAV
;
A
#
# COMPACT_ATOMS: atom_id res chain seq x y z
N MET A 1 -6.03 -5.21 -9.24
CA MET A 1 -6.99 -5.96 -8.39
C MET A 1 -7.07 -5.40 -6.98
N ALA A 2 -5.99 -5.39 -6.18
CA ALA A 2 -6.03 -4.93 -4.78
C ALA A 2 -6.60 -3.53 -4.56
N GLN A 3 -6.20 -2.54 -5.38
CA GLN A 3 -6.76 -1.18 -5.29
C GLN A 3 -8.26 -1.13 -5.61
N ALA A 4 -8.75 -1.95 -6.55
CA ALA A 4 -10.17 -2.01 -6.88
C ALA A 4 -10.99 -2.64 -5.74
N CYS A 5 -10.50 -3.74 -5.16
CA CYS A 5 -11.13 -4.35 -3.98
C CYS A 5 -11.14 -3.39 -2.79
N PHE A 6 -10.03 -2.69 -2.54
CA PHE A 6 -9.97 -1.68 -1.49
C PHE A 6 -10.98 -0.56 -1.73
N LYS A 7 -11.06 -0.06 -2.97
CA LYS A 7 -11.99 1.01 -3.34
C LYS A 7 -13.44 0.58 -3.11
N SER A 8 -13.80 -0.60 -3.60
CA SER A 8 -15.13 -1.19 -3.40
C SER A 8 -15.49 -1.28 -1.91
N TRP A 9 -14.59 -1.81 -1.07
CA TRP A 9 -14.89 -2.06 0.34
C TRP A 9 -14.84 -0.80 1.22
N PHE A 10 -13.89 0.10 1.00
CA PHE A 10 -13.53 1.16 1.96
C PHE A 10 -13.64 2.59 1.41
N VAL A 11 -13.99 2.78 0.14
CA VAL A 11 -14.18 4.11 -0.47
C VAL A 11 -15.59 4.25 -1.03
N ASP A 12 -16.01 3.33 -1.89
CA ASP A 12 -17.32 3.35 -2.54
C ASP A 12 -18.39 2.67 -1.66
N PHE A 13 -17.95 1.87 -0.67
CA PHE A 13 -18.80 1.10 0.25
C PHE A 13 -19.79 0.18 -0.48
N GLU A 14 -19.36 -0.41 -1.59
CA GLU A 14 -20.18 -1.19 -2.50
C GLU A 14 -20.94 -2.32 -1.79
N PRO A 15 -20.32 -3.16 -0.92
CA PRO A 15 -21.06 -4.23 -0.24
C PRO A 15 -22.21 -3.71 0.66
N THR A 16 -22.00 -2.57 1.32
CA THR A 16 -23.05 -1.90 2.12
C THR A 16 -24.13 -1.30 1.23
N ARG A 17 -23.76 -0.65 0.12
CA ARG A 17 -24.73 -0.08 -0.82
C ARG A 17 -25.57 -1.15 -1.53
N THR A 18 -24.98 -2.29 -1.89
CA THR A 18 -25.73 -3.41 -2.46
C THR A 18 -26.69 -4.03 -1.45
N LYS A 19 -26.33 -4.11 -0.16
CA LYS A 19 -27.25 -4.50 0.91
C LYS A 19 -28.41 -3.52 1.06
N MET A 20 -28.13 -2.22 1.04
CA MET A 20 -29.18 -1.19 1.08
C MET A 20 -30.16 -1.32 -0.08
N ALA A 21 -29.66 -1.56 -1.29
CA ALA A 21 -30.49 -1.74 -2.48
C ALA A 21 -31.38 -2.98 -2.38
N ALA A 22 -30.83 -4.12 -1.91
CA ALA A 22 -31.60 -5.34 -1.68
C ALA A 22 -32.67 -5.15 -0.60
N LEU A 23 -32.36 -4.43 0.47
CA LEU A 23 -33.32 -4.11 1.54
C LEU A 23 -34.46 -3.22 1.04
N ALA A 24 -34.14 -2.20 0.23
CA ALA A 24 -35.14 -1.32 -0.38
C ALA A 24 -36.07 -2.06 -1.36
N ALA A 25 -35.60 -3.16 -1.95
CA ALA A 25 -36.39 -4.06 -2.78
C ALA A 25 -37.23 -5.07 -1.97
N GLY A 26 -37.20 -5.01 -0.63
CA GLY A 26 -37.93 -5.94 0.24
C GLY A 26 -37.25 -7.31 0.40
N GLY A 27 -35.96 -7.42 0.11
CA GLY A 27 -35.18 -8.66 0.23
C GLY A 27 -35.02 -9.11 1.69
N SER A 28 -34.85 -10.43 1.86
CA SER A 28 -34.51 -11.07 3.14
C SER A 28 -33.05 -10.85 3.53
N GLU A 29 -32.68 -11.21 4.76
CA GLU A 29 -31.27 -11.14 5.22
C GLU A 29 -30.32 -11.97 4.33
N GLU A 30 -30.80 -13.11 3.80
CA GLU A 30 -30.04 -13.92 2.84
C GLU A 30 -29.83 -13.18 1.52
N ASP A 31 -30.84 -12.46 1.02
CA ASP A 31 -30.74 -11.66 -0.21
C ASP A 31 -29.74 -10.51 -0.05
N LEU A 32 -29.74 -9.86 1.12
CA LEU A 32 -28.77 -8.83 1.48
C LEU A 32 -27.35 -9.40 1.48
N ASN A 33 -27.12 -10.52 2.15
CA ASN A 33 -25.81 -11.14 2.19
C ASN A 33 -25.37 -11.60 0.79
N LEU A 34 -26.26 -12.19 -0.02
CA LEU A 34 -25.96 -12.59 -1.40
C LEU A 34 -25.56 -11.39 -2.29
N ALA A 35 -26.23 -10.24 -2.12
CA ALA A 35 -25.88 -9.00 -2.80
C ALA A 35 -24.47 -8.51 -2.42
N ALA A 36 -24.14 -8.49 -1.13
CA ALA A 36 -22.80 -8.15 -0.67
C ALA A 36 -21.74 -9.17 -1.13
N MET A 37 -22.03 -10.47 -1.12
CA MET A 37 -21.14 -11.51 -1.64
C MET A 37 -20.82 -11.29 -3.12
N SER A 38 -21.82 -10.85 -3.91
CA SER A 38 -21.64 -10.51 -5.32
C SER A 38 -20.70 -9.31 -5.49
N ALA A 39 -20.90 -8.23 -4.71
CA ALA A 39 -20.02 -7.06 -4.70
C ALA A 39 -18.58 -7.41 -4.29
N ILE A 40 -18.43 -8.21 -3.24
CA ILE A 40 -17.12 -8.60 -2.70
C ILE A 40 -16.32 -9.46 -3.69
N SER A 41 -16.98 -10.44 -4.32
CA SER A 41 -16.30 -11.46 -5.13
C SER A 41 -16.32 -11.18 -6.64
N GLY A 42 -17.14 -10.21 -7.08
CA GLY A 42 -17.44 -9.98 -8.49
C GLY A 42 -18.21 -11.12 -9.17
N LYS A 43 -18.74 -12.09 -8.40
CA LYS A 43 -19.48 -13.25 -8.93
C LYS A 43 -20.96 -12.91 -9.11
N SER A 44 -21.57 -13.47 -10.16
CA SER A 44 -23.03 -13.43 -10.34
C SER A 44 -23.73 -14.39 -9.38
N ALA A 45 -25.04 -14.22 -9.19
CA ALA A 45 -25.86 -15.12 -8.37
C ALA A 45 -25.72 -16.59 -8.80
N GLN A 46 -25.69 -16.87 -10.11
CA GLN A 46 -25.49 -18.23 -10.63
C GLN A 46 -24.10 -18.78 -10.25
N ALA A 47 -23.05 -17.95 -10.36
CA ALA A 47 -21.71 -18.35 -9.98
C ALA A 47 -21.57 -18.58 -8.46
N LEU A 48 -22.30 -17.83 -7.63
CA LEU A 48 -22.38 -18.06 -6.19
C LEU A 48 -23.13 -19.35 -5.85
N ALA A 49 -24.21 -19.68 -6.56
CA ALA A 49 -24.90 -20.96 -6.42
C ALA A 49 -23.98 -22.14 -6.77
N THR A 50 -23.23 -22.04 -7.88
CA THR A 50 -22.20 -23.03 -8.23
C THR A 50 -21.11 -23.11 -7.17
N LEU A 51 -20.63 -21.97 -6.64
CA LEU A 51 -19.63 -21.96 -5.58
C LEU A 51 -20.13 -22.68 -4.32
N LYS A 52 -21.40 -22.46 -3.93
CA LYS A 52 -22.03 -23.13 -2.80
C LYS A 52 -22.03 -24.65 -2.96
N ALA A 53 -22.27 -25.14 -4.18
CA ALA A 53 -22.31 -26.57 -4.47
C ALA A 53 -20.91 -27.21 -4.61
N THR A 54 -19.95 -26.49 -5.20
CA THR A 54 -18.62 -27.02 -5.56
C THR A 54 -17.54 -26.78 -4.51
N ASN A 55 -17.66 -25.69 -3.74
CA ASN A 55 -16.72 -25.34 -2.67
C ASN A 55 -17.47 -24.64 -1.50
N PRO A 56 -18.17 -25.41 -0.66
CA PRO A 56 -18.99 -24.87 0.43
C PRO A 56 -18.20 -24.04 1.44
N GLU A 57 -16.93 -24.38 1.69
CA GLU A 57 -16.06 -23.64 2.61
C GLU A 57 -15.77 -22.23 2.09
N SER A 58 -15.43 -22.10 0.80
CA SER A 58 -15.21 -20.78 0.18
C SER A 58 -16.49 -19.95 0.16
N TYR A 59 -17.64 -20.58 -0.10
CA TYR A 59 -18.94 -19.90 0.00
C TYR A 59 -19.20 -19.40 1.43
N ALA A 60 -18.99 -20.25 2.44
CA ALA A 60 -19.20 -19.90 3.84
C ALA A 60 -18.27 -18.75 4.27
N ASN A 61 -17.00 -18.77 3.88
CA ASN A 61 -16.06 -17.68 4.14
C ASN A 61 -16.48 -16.35 3.48
N LEU A 62 -16.96 -16.41 2.24
CA LEU A 62 -17.47 -15.23 1.53
C LEU A 62 -18.74 -14.70 2.19
N HIS A 63 -19.65 -15.59 2.60
CA HIS A 63 -20.86 -15.23 3.35
C HIS A 63 -20.52 -14.58 4.69
N SER A 64 -19.64 -15.18 5.49
CA SER A 64 -19.19 -14.60 6.76
C SER A 64 -18.57 -13.22 6.57
N THR A 65 -17.82 -13.00 5.49
CA THR A 65 -17.26 -11.69 5.16
C THR A 65 -18.36 -10.69 4.79
N ALA A 66 -19.33 -11.11 3.98
CA ALA A 66 -20.49 -10.28 3.61
C ALA A 66 -21.31 -9.86 4.84
N SER A 67 -21.49 -10.74 5.82
CA SER A 67 -22.21 -10.45 7.06
C SER A 67 -21.57 -9.35 7.92
N LEU A 68 -20.27 -9.06 7.75
CA LEU A 68 -19.57 -7.99 8.49
C LEU A 68 -19.91 -6.59 7.98
N PHE A 69 -20.44 -6.46 6.75
CA PHE A 69 -20.87 -5.17 6.22
C PHE A 69 -22.27 -4.84 6.71
N PRO A 70 -22.51 -3.62 7.25
CA PRO A 70 -23.85 -3.19 7.61
C PRO A 70 -24.70 -2.97 6.36
N SER A 71 -26.01 -2.88 6.55
CA SER A 71 -27.00 -2.66 5.49
C SER A 71 -27.49 -1.22 5.42
N ARG A 72 -26.80 -0.28 6.07
CA ARG A 72 -27.09 1.16 6.04
C ARG A 72 -25.81 1.99 6.12
N LEU A 73 -25.91 3.20 5.57
CA LEU A 73 -24.93 4.25 5.76
C LEU A 73 -25.42 5.25 6.82
N GLU A 74 -24.49 5.99 7.39
CA GLU A 74 -24.73 7.11 8.29
C GLU A 74 -23.85 8.31 7.92
N MET A 75 -24.34 9.52 8.21
CA MET A 75 -23.60 10.74 7.91
C MET A 75 -22.49 10.95 8.95
N SER A 76 -21.26 11.11 8.48
CA SER A 76 -20.12 11.57 9.29
C SER A 76 -19.66 12.95 8.84
N GLU A 77 -18.73 13.55 9.59
CA GLU A 77 -18.12 14.84 9.23
C GLU A 77 -17.41 14.83 7.87
N LEU A 78 -17.05 13.65 7.35
CA LEU A 78 -16.32 13.47 6.08
C LEU A 78 -17.16 12.82 4.99
N GLY A 79 -18.48 12.75 5.17
CA GLY A 79 -19.44 12.14 4.25
C GLY A 79 -20.11 10.89 4.80
N GLU A 80 -20.91 10.23 3.97
CA GLU A 80 -21.57 8.98 4.34
C GLU A 80 -20.55 7.86 4.54
N ILE A 81 -20.69 7.10 5.62
CA ILE A 81 -19.90 5.90 5.91
C ILE A 81 -20.82 4.75 6.36
N PRO A 82 -20.39 3.48 6.28
CA PRO A 82 -21.14 2.36 6.82
C PRO A 82 -21.42 2.53 8.32
N GLU A 83 -22.63 2.16 8.74
CA GLU A 83 -23.02 2.23 10.16
C GLU A 83 -22.02 1.52 11.07
N GLY A 84 -21.67 2.18 12.17
CA GLY A 84 -20.74 1.66 13.18
C GLY A 84 -19.27 1.81 12.79
N TRP A 85 -18.98 2.40 11.62
CA TRP A 85 -17.62 2.80 11.26
C TRP A 85 -17.37 4.23 11.75
N GLY A 86 -16.11 4.63 11.80
CA GLY A 86 -15.77 5.99 12.20
C GLY A 86 -14.38 6.39 11.75
N TYR A 87 -14.03 7.65 11.97
CA TYR A 87 -12.69 8.15 11.72
C TYR A 87 -11.90 8.31 13.01
N LYS A 88 -10.64 7.90 12.99
CA LYS A 88 -9.67 8.21 14.04
C LYS A 88 -8.53 9.03 13.47
N SER A 89 -7.89 9.81 14.33
CA SER A 89 -6.70 10.56 13.94
C SER A 89 -5.51 9.62 13.72
N ALA A 90 -4.73 9.83 12.65
CA ALA A 90 -3.60 8.98 12.30
C ALA A 90 -2.60 8.80 13.44
N GLU A 91 -2.34 9.81 14.27
CA GLU A 91 -1.43 9.72 15.42
C GLU A 91 -1.93 8.77 16.53
N THR A 92 -3.23 8.49 16.58
CA THR A 92 -3.78 7.49 17.51
C THR A 92 -3.48 6.06 17.05
N LEU A 93 -3.35 5.84 15.74
CA LEU A 93 -3.13 4.54 15.12
C LEU A 93 -1.66 4.27 14.82
N TYR A 94 -0.87 5.30 14.52
CA TYR A 94 0.51 5.14 14.06
C TYR A 94 1.50 5.94 14.91
N ASP A 95 2.69 5.40 15.09
CA ASP A 95 3.86 6.12 15.60
C ASP A 95 4.46 6.96 14.47
N ILE A 96 3.94 8.19 14.33
CA ILE A 96 4.31 9.05 13.20
C ILE A 96 5.63 9.77 13.47
N ALA A 97 6.60 9.49 12.61
CA ALA A 97 7.90 10.13 12.59
C ALA A 97 8.17 10.78 11.23
N ILE A 98 9.11 11.72 11.18
CA ILE A 98 9.56 12.38 9.95
C ILE A 98 11.04 12.06 9.77
N GLY A 99 11.47 11.84 8.53
CA GLY A 99 12.88 11.66 8.20
C GLY A 99 13.72 12.92 8.39
N LYS A 100 14.99 12.83 8.01
CA LYS A 100 15.97 13.92 8.17
C LYS A 100 17.04 13.88 7.10
N THR A 101 17.41 15.06 6.60
CA THR A 101 18.56 15.25 5.72
C THR A 101 19.73 15.83 6.51
N PRO A 102 20.86 15.10 6.66
CA PRO A 102 22.12 15.68 7.12
C PRO A 102 22.56 16.87 6.24
N PRO A 103 23.39 17.79 6.73
CA PRO A 103 23.84 18.95 5.96
C PRO A 103 24.46 18.53 4.62
N ARG A 104 23.79 18.84 3.50
CA ARG A 104 24.22 18.45 2.14
C ARG A 104 25.58 19.04 1.74
N LYS A 105 26.00 20.15 2.36
CA LYS A 105 27.32 20.76 2.15
C LYS A 105 28.47 19.91 2.71
N GLU A 106 28.17 19.00 3.64
CA GLU A 106 29.13 18.08 4.26
C GLU A 106 28.95 16.70 3.62
N SER A 107 29.64 16.47 2.50
CA SER A 107 29.50 15.24 1.69
C SER A 107 29.85 13.97 2.47
N GLN A 108 30.65 14.05 3.54
CA GLN A 108 31.01 12.89 4.37
C GLN A 108 29.81 12.19 5.05
N TRP A 109 28.64 12.84 5.11
CA TRP A 109 27.44 12.23 5.67
C TRP A 109 26.77 11.25 4.71
N PHE A 110 27.02 11.40 3.41
CA PHE A 110 26.40 10.63 2.35
C PHE A 110 27.40 9.64 1.75
N SER A 111 26.89 8.54 1.23
CA SER A 111 27.67 7.46 0.65
C SER A 111 27.01 6.93 -0.62
N ARG A 112 27.83 6.31 -1.46
CA ARG A 112 27.41 5.50 -2.62
C ARG A 112 27.68 4.02 -2.41
N ASN A 113 28.20 3.64 -1.25
CA ASN A 113 28.45 2.26 -0.89
C ASN A 113 27.12 1.59 -0.45
N PRO A 114 26.65 0.54 -1.15
CA PRO A 114 25.43 -0.17 -0.78
C PRO A 114 25.50 -0.87 0.59
N ALA A 115 26.69 -1.03 1.17
CA ALA A 115 26.87 -1.56 2.52
C ALA A 115 26.57 -0.53 3.63
N ASP A 116 26.43 0.76 3.30
CA ASP A 116 26.00 1.80 4.23
C ASP A 116 24.46 1.81 4.39
N ILE A 117 23.93 2.72 5.21
CA ILE A 117 22.51 2.73 5.58
C ILE A 117 21.69 3.37 4.45
N LYS A 118 20.71 2.64 3.90
CA LYS A 118 19.81 3.12 2.84
C LYS A 118 19.15 4.45 3.23
N TRP A 119 19.15 5.41 2.29
CA TRP A 119 18.55 6.73 2.52
C TRP A 119 17.62 7.15 1.40
N LEU A 120 16.32 7.01 1.65
CA LEU A 120 15.26 7.27 0.68
C LEU A 120 14.96 8.76 0.57
N SER A 121 15.00 9.27 -0.65
CA SER A 121 14.50 10.58 -1.01
C SER A 121 13.17 10.49 -1.76
N ILE A 122 12.45 11.61 -1.88
CA ILE A 122 11.22 11.65 -2.68
C ILE A 122 11.49 11.25 -4.14
N LYS A 123 12.67 11.57 -4.67
CA LYS A 123 13.06 11.24 -6.05
C LYS A 123 12.99 9.72 -6.28
N ASP A 124 13.41 8.94 -5.29
CA ASP A 124 13.44 7.48 -5.36
C ASP A 124 12.02 6.88 -5.32
N MET A 125 11.02 7.58 -4.76
CA MET A 125 9.62 7.11 -4.68
C MET A 125 8.83 7.22 -6.01
N GLY A 126 9.45 7.68 -7.10
CA GLY A 126 8.76 8.05 -8.34
C GLY A 126 8.19 6.90 -9.19
N ASN A 127 8.59 5.65 -8.94
CA ASN A 127 8.37 4.55 -9.88
C ASN A 127 7.01 3.84 -9.73
N ASN A 128 6.06 4.38 -8.96
CA ASN A 128 4.77 3.74 -8.62
C ASN A 128 4.89 2.33 -7.98
N SER A 129 6.09 1.92 -7.58
CA SER A 129 6.35 0.67 -6.85
C SER A 129 5.62 0.65 -5.53
N VAL A 130 5.09 -0.51 -5.14
CA VAL A 130 4.41 -0.68 -3.84
C VAL A 130 5.46 -0.68 -2.74
N PHE A 131 6.55 -1.41 -2.94
CA PHE A 131 7.63 -1.51 -1.98
C PHE A 131 8.83 -0.66 -2.38
N THR A 132 9.62 -0.30 -1.37
CA THR A 132 10.89 0.41 -1.56
C THR A 132 11.98 -0.23 -0.73
N GLY A 133 13.18 -0.27 -1.30
CA GLY A 133 14.31 -1.00 -0.73
C GLY A 133 15.64 -0.57 -1.34
N ASP A 134 15.63 -0.11 -2.59
CA ASP A 134 16.81 0.48 -3.21
C ASP A 134 16.77 2.01 -3.10
N THR A 135 17.90 2.61 -2.77
CA THR A 135 18.05 4.05 -2.69
C THR A 135 19.22 4.50 -3.54
N SER A 136 19.08 5.68 -4.16
CA SER A 136 20.18 6.24 -4.97
C SER A 136 21.35 6.72 -4.11
N GLU A 137 21.12 7.03 -2.84
CA GLU A 137 22.13 7.48 -1.87
C GLU A 137 22.00 6.70 -0.55
N TYR A 138 23.08 6.70 0.23
CA TYR A 138 23.17 6.05 1.54
C TYR A 138 23.69 7.05 2.57
N LEU A 139 23.48 6.78 3.86
CA LEU A 139 24.08 7.50 4.97
C LEU A 139 25.13 6.63 5.66
N THR A 140 26.25 7.26 6.03
CA THR A 140 27.23 6.60 6.90
C THR A 140 26.65 6.40 8.30
N SER A 141 27.10 5.37 9.04
CA SER A 141 26.67 5.16 10.43
C SER A 141 26.94 6.38 11.33
N LYS A 142 28.02 7.12 11.05
CA LYS A 142 28.36 8.38 11.72
C LYS A 142 27.31 9.47 11.46
N ALA A 143 26.77 9.57 10.25
CA ALA A 143 25.73 10.53 9.92
C ALA A 143 24.44 10.25 10.69
N VAL A 144 24.02 8.98 10.71
CA VAL A 144 22.82 8.53 11.42
C VAL A 144 22.93 8.83 12.92
N ALA A 145 24.06 8.47 13.54
CA ALA A 145 24.31 8.73 14.96
C ALA A 145 24.40 10.24 15.27
N LYS A 146 25.24 11.00 14.54
CA LYS A 146 25.49 12.43 14.81
C LYS A 146 24.24 13.29 14.62
N HIS A 147 23.46 12.99 13.58
CA HIS A 147 22.26 13.78 13.24
C HIS A 147 20.98 13.18 13.80
N ASN A 148 21.05 12.08 14.55
CA ASN A 148 19.90 11.37 15.08
C ASN A 148 18.84 11.09 13.99
N VAL A 149 19.30 10.55 12.86
CA VAL A 149 18.42 10.16 11.75
C VAL A 149 17.71 8.88 12.15
N LYS A 150 16.39 8.84 12.03
CA LYS A 150 15.62 7.66 12.40
C LYS A 150 15.82 6.55 11.38
N ILE A 151 16.20 5.37 11.86
CA ILE A 151 16.10 4.12 11.11
C ILE A 151 14.67 3.62 11.26
N VAL A 152 14.02 3.43 10.13
CA VAL A 152 12.63 2.99 10.03
C VAL A 152 12.64 1.50 9.75
N PRO A 153 11.91 0.68 10.52
CA PRO A 153 11.87 -0.76 10.29
C PRO A 153 11.11 -1.10 9.00
N ALA A 154 11.37 -2.30 8.49
CA ALA A 154 10.59 -2.91 7.42
C ALA A 154 9.09 -2.93 7.75
N LYS A 155 8.25 -2.99 6.71
CA LYS A 155 6.78 -2.93 6.77
C LYS A 155 6.20 -1.60 7.28
N THR A 156 7.02 -0.56 7.43
CA THR A 156 6.51 0.79 7.71
C THR A 156 6.00 1.44 6.43
N VAL A 157 4.81 2.07 6.48
CA VAL A 157 4.29 2.84 5.34
C VAL A 157 4.93 4.23 5.31
N LEU A 158 5.42 4.61 4.16
CA LEU A 158 6.13 5.86 3.90
C LEU A 158 5.25 6.77 3.04
N LEU A 159 5.05 8.02 3.46
CA LEU A 159 4.23 9.01 2.77
C LEU A 159 5.03 10.28 2.49
N SER A 160 5.14 10.67 1.23
CA SER A 160 5.66 12.00 0.90
C SER A 160 4.60 13.08 1.19
N PHE A 161 4.99 14.09 1.96
CA PHE A 161 4.09 15.18 2.38
C PHE A 161 4.64 16.59 2.11
N LYS A 162 5.88 16.70 1.62
CA LYS A 162 6.42 17.95 1.04
C LYS A 162 6.79 17.71 -0.42
N LEU A 163 6.94 18.79 -1.18
CA LEU A 163 7.22 18.77 -2.62
C LEU A 163 6.09 18.03 -3.38
N THR A 164 6.27 16.74 -3.66
CA THR A 164 5.22 15.91 -4.27
C THR A 164 4.47 15.17 -3.17
N VAL A 165 3.27 15.64 -2.82
CA VAL A 165 2.42 15.00 -1.80
C VAL A 165 1.76 13.73 -2.37
N GLY A 166 1.65 12.68 -1.55
CA GLY A 166 0.83 11.49 -1.87
C GLY A 166 1.57 10.36 -2.58
N ARG A 167 2.92 10.38 -2.64
CA ARG A 167 3.67 9.17 -2.94
C ARG A 167 3.67 8.28 -1.70
N VAL A 168 3.20 7.05 -1.88
CA VAL A 168 3.07 6.07 -0.79
C VAL A 168 3.82 4.82 -1.20
N GLN A 169 4.67 4.30 -0.30
CA GLN A 169 5.38 3.04 -0.47
C GLN A 169 5.51 2.32 0.88
N ILE A 170 5.82 1.03 0.85
CA ILE A 170 6.10 0.22 2.04
C ILE A 170 7.60 -0.07 2.09
N ALA A 171 8.25 0.16 3.24
CA ALA A 171 9.65 -0.18 3.44
C ALA A 171 9.86 -1.70 3.40
N SER A 172 10.73 -2.19 2.52
CA SER A 172 11.06 -3.63 2.42
C SER A 172 12.05 -4.06 3.51
N ASP A 173 12.96 -3.15 3.86
CA ASP A 173 14.02 -3.35 4.84
C ASP A 173 14.11 -2.12 5.76
N GLU A 174 15.06 -2.15 6.70
CA GLU A 174 15.43 -0.97 7.46
C GLU A 174 15.97 0.15 6.56
N ILE A 175 15.45 1.36 6.73
CA ILE A 175 15.74 2.49 5.85
C ILE A 175 15.66 3.83 6.60
N CYS A 176 16.49 4.79 6.23
CA CYS A 176 16.33 6.19 6.61
C CYS A 176 15.64 6.97 5.49
N THR A 177 15.01 8.10 5.78
CA THR A 177 14.42 8.95 4.73
C THR A 177 14.78 10.41 4.93
N ASN A 178 14.56 11.22 3.90
CA ASN A 178 14.63 12.68 4.01
C ASN A 178 13.44 13.28 4.81
N GLU A 179 13.50 14.57 5.11
CA GLU A 179 12.53 15.34 5.92
C GLU A 179 11.20 15.65 5.24
N ALA A 180 11.02 15.13 4.04
CA ALA A 180 9.83 15.31 3.22
C ALA A 180 8.96 14.04 3.20
N ILE A 181 9.42 12.98 3.87
CA ILE A 181 8.74 11.69 4.00
C ILE A 181 8.38 11.46 5.47
N ALA A 182 7.11 11.12 5.69
CA ALA A 182 6.57 10.69 6.97
C ALA A 182 6.58 9.16 7.05
N HIS A 183 6.78 8.65 8.26
CA HIS A 183 6.79 7.22 8.59
C HIS A 183 5.53 6.94 9.40
N LEU A 184 4.66 6.06 8.90
CA LEU A 184 3.47 5.61 9.63
C LEU A 184 3.74 4.20 10.16
N LYS A 185 4.51 4.12 11.24
CA LYS A 185 4.79 2.84 11.91
C LYS A 185 3.56 2.40 12.69
N GLN A 186 3.17 1.15 12.48
CA GLN A 186 1.98 0.56 13.05
C GLN A 186 2.05 0.43 14.59
N LYS A 187 0.93 0.72 15.27
CA LYS A 187 0.68 0.33 16.67
C LYS A 187 -0.12 -0.98 16.70
N GLU A 188 -0.23 -1.59 17.87
CA GLU A 188 -0.88 -2.90 18.06
C GLU A 188 -2.31 -2.99 17.48
N LYS A 189 -3.13 -1.94 17.61
CA LYS A 189 -4.51 -1.88 17.12
C LYS A 189 -4.69 -1.08 15.83
N SER A 190 -3.62 -0.93 15.07
CA SER A 190 -3.67 -0.19 13.80
C SER A 190 -4.02 -1.12 12.64
N PRO A 191 -4.65 -0.59 11.57
CA PRO A 191 -4.73 -1.31 10.31
C PRO A 191 -3.34 -1.77 9.87
N ASP A 192 -3.30 -2.91 9.18
CA ASP A 192 -2.05 -3.47 8.70
C ASP A 192 -1.37 -2.55 7.63
N HIS A 193 -0.08 -2.72 7.35
CA HIS A 193 0.65 -1.89 6.38
C HIS A 193 0.13 -1.95 4.93
N ILE A 194 -0.45 -3.07 4.49
CA ILE A 194 -1.09 -3.21 3.17
C ILE A 194 -2.38 -2.40 3.14
N TRP A 195 -3.24 -2.54 4.14
CA TRP A 195 -4.45 -1.71 4.22
C TRP A 195 -4.09 -0.23 4.29
N THR A 196 -3.13 0.16 5.13
CA THR A 196 -2.66 1.54 5.26
C THR A 196 -2.10 2.06 3.93
N TYR A 197 -1.31 1.26 3.20
CA TYR A 197 -0.84 1.62 1.86
C TYR A 197 -2.00 1.91 0.91
N CYS A 198 -2.98 1.00 0.82
CA CYS A 198 -4.13 1.15 -0.05
C CYS A 198 -4.97 2.39 0.32
N TYR A 199 -5.19 2.62 1.62
CA TYR A 199 -5.90 3.77 2.14
C TYR A 199 -5.22 5.08 1.70
N LEU A 200 -3.92 5.20 1.96
CA LEU A 200 -3.16 6.40 1.62
C LEU A 200 -3.00 6.60 0.11
N LYS A 201 -2.99 5.53 -0.69
CA LYS A 201 -2.96 5.65 -2.16
C LYS A 201 -4.25 6.22 -2.74
N GLN A 202 -5.38 6.04 -2.06
CA GLN A 202 -6.69 6.55 -2.49
C GLN A 202 -7.12 7.81 -1.72
N PHE A 203 -6.34 8.20 -0.72
CA PHE A 203 -6.64 9.36 0.11
C PHE A 203 -6.59 10.65 -0.72
N ASP A 204 -7.62 11.48 -0.58
CA ASP A 204 -7.68 12.79 -1.24
C ASP A 204 -6.91 13.83 -0.42
N TYR A 205 -5.62 13.97 -0.73
CA TYR A 205 -4.72 14.91 -0.07
C TYR A 205 -5.11 16.39 -0.27
N SER A 206 -5.96 16.72 -1.25
CA SER A 206 -6.44 18.09 -1.44
C SER A 206 -7.25 18.59 -0.24
N LYS A 207 -7.86 17.66 0.51
CA LYS A 207 -8.68 17.95 1.71
C LYS A 207 -7.86 18.24 2.97
N LEU A 208 -6.54 17.98 2.96
CA LEU A 208 -5.68 18.24 4.13
C LEU A 208 -5.24 19.72 4.25
N GLY A 209 -5.67 20.56 3.30
CA GLY A 209 -5.37 21.97 3.24
C GLY A 209 -6.38 22.87 3.95
N SER A 210 -5.90 23.74 4.82
CA SER A 210 -6.62 24.92 5.30
C SER A 210 -5.84 26.15 4.84
N THR A 211 -6.20 26.75 3.70
CA THR A 211 -6.07 28.19 3.37
C THR A 211 -6.22 28.42 1.86
N SER A 212 -6.94 29.47 1.52
CA SER A 212 -7.24 30.01 0.19
C SER A 212 -6.04 30.67 -0.51
N SER A 213 -4.83 30.13 -0.35
CA SER A 213 -3.62 30.65 -1.01
C SER A 213 -2.82 29.51 -1.65
N ILE A 214 -2.10 29.83 -2.73
CA ILE A 214 -1.55 28.95 -3.78
C ILE A 214 -0.50 27.91 -3.29
N ALA A 215 -0.29 27.75 -1.98
CA ALA A 215 0.53 26.69 -1.42
C ALA A 215 -0.20 25.98 -0.27
N THR A 216 -0.87 24.88 -0.59
CA THR A 216 -1.44 23.93 0.38
C THR A 216 -0.32 23.20 1.13
N ALA A 217 0.36 23.87 2.06
CA ALA A 217 1.53 23.29 2.72
C ALA A 217 1.11 22.27 3.80
N VAL A 218 1.02 21.00 3.42
CA VAL A 218 0.88 19.88 4.36
C VAL A 218 2.12 19.83 5.25
N ASN A 219 1.92 19.82 6.57
CA ASN A 219 3.00 19.71 7.54
C ASN A 219 2.87 18.44 8.39
N SER A 220 3.84 18.19 9.26
CA SER A 220 3.85 16.98 10.10
C SER A 220 2.64 16.89 11.04
N GLN A 221 2.11 18.02 11.52
CA GLN A 221 0.91 18.03 12.36
C GLN A 221 -0.35 17.73 11.56
N THR A 222 -0.43 18.19 10.31
CA THR A 222 -1.49 17.82 9.37
C THR A 222 -1.49 16.31 9.13
N ILE A 223 -0.33 15.70 8.87
CA ILE A 223 -0.22 14.24 8.70
C ILE A 223 -0.64 13.49 9.96
N LYS A 224 -0.21 13.95 11.14
CA LYS A 224 -0.61 13.36 12.42
C LYS A 224 -2.13 13.40 12.65
N LYS A 225 -2.77 14.50 12.28
CA LYS A 225 -4.20 14.72 12.49
C LYS A 225 -5.09 14.14 11.38
N MET A 226 -4.50 13.65 10.29
CA MET A 226 -5.22 13.09 9.15
C MET A 226 -6.26 12.05 9.61
N PRO A 227 -7.51 12.14 9.14
CA PRO A 227 -8.54 11.16 9.48
C PRO A 227 -8.22 9.83 8.81
N VAL A 228 -8.41 8.73 9.53
CA VAL A 228 -8.23 7.36 9.05
C VAL A 228 -9.49 6.59 9.34
N LEU A 229 -10.09 6.03 8.28
CA LEU A 229 -11.31 5.24 8.39
C LEU A 229 -11.02 3.98 9.22
N CYS A 230 -11.86 3.73 10.20
CA CYS A 230 -11.79 2.57 11.08
C CYS A 230 -13.04 1.72 10.85
N ALA A 231 -12.85 0.64 10.08
CA ALA A 231 -13.80 -0.46 10.01
C ALA A 231 -13.56 -1.44 11.18
N GLY A 232 -14.46 -2.41 11.36
CA GLY A 232 -14.30 -3.48 12.37
C GLY A 232 -13.04 -4.31 12.13
N GLU A 233 -12.34 -4.69 13.21
CA GLU A 233 -11.06 -5.43 13.16
C GLU A 233 -11.15 -6.72 12.34
N GLU A 234 -12.23 -7.48 12.50
CA GLU A 234 -12.45 -8.71 11.74
C GLU A 234 -12.60 -8.44 10.23
N LEU A 235 -13.21 -7.32 9.82
CA LEU A 235 -13.33 -6.98 8.41
C LEU A 235 -11.97 -6.61 7.80
N LEU A 236 -11.14 -5.86 8.53
CA LEU A 236 -9.76 -5.57 8.12
C LEU A 236 -8.97 -6.87 7.97
N ARG A 237 -9.14 -7.82 8.89
CA ARG A 237 -8.51 -9.15 8.82
C ARG A 237 -8.99 -9.94 7.58
N ARG A 238 -10.29 -9.94 7.28
CA ARG A 238 -10.83 -10.60 6.07
C ARG A 238 -10.30 -9.99 4.79
N PHE A 239 -10.22 -8.66 4.73
CA PHE A 239 -9.60 -7.96 3.61
C PHE A 239 -8.14 -8.40 3.44
N MET A 240 -7.40 -8.50 4.54
CA MET A 240 -5.99 -8.88 4.51
C MET A 240 -5.73 -10.28 3.98
N VAL A 241 -6.51 -11.26 4.46
CA VAL A 241 -6.44 -12.63 3.93
C VAL A 241 -6.74 -12.65 2.43
N ALA A 242 -7.70 -11.83 1.96
CA ALA A 242 -8.03 -11.75 0.54
C ALA A 242 -6.93 -11.09 -0.32
N MET A 243 -6.13 -10.20 0.27
CA MET A 243 -5.07 -9.45 -0.43
C MET A 243 -3.68 -10.08 -0.32
N GLU A 244 -3.47 -11.01 0.61
CA GLU A 244 -2.15 -11.59 0.93
C GLU A 244 -1.42 -12.13 -0.31
N ASN A 245 -2.09 -12.99 -1.09
CA ASN A 245 -1.51 -13.57 -2.31
C ASN A 245 -1.15 -12.48 -3.34
N VAL A 246 -2.01 -11.48 -3.51
CA VAL A 246 -1.80 -10.39 -4.47
C VAL A 246 -0.55 -9.59 -4.13
N PHE A 247 -0.37 -9.25 -2.85
CA PHE A 247 0.82 -8.51 -2.42
C PHE A 247 2.07 -9.40 -2.43
N SER A 248 1.94 -10.69 -2.13
CA SER A 248 3.05 -11.65 -2.29
C SER A 248 3.53 -11.72 -3.74
N GLU A 249 2.61 -11.79 -4.70
CA GLU A 249 2.94 -11.73 -6.14
C GLU A 249 3.57 -10.40 -6.53
N ILE A 250 3.08 -9.27 -6.03
CA ILE A 250 3.69 -7.95 -6.27
C ILE A 250 5.14 -7.95 -5.80
N VAL A 251 5.42 -8.41 -4.58
CA VAL A 251 6.79 -8.52 -4.05
C VAL A 251 7.65 -9.43 -4.92
N GLY A 252 7.12 -10.59 -5.34
CA GLY A 252 7.83 -11.53 -6.20
C GLY A 252 8.19 -10.91 -7.56
N ASN A 253 7.23 -10.24 -8.20
CA ASN A 253 7.42 -9.59 -9.49
C ASN A 253 8.41 -8.42 -9.41
N GLU A 254 8.36 -7.62 -8.34
CA GLU A 254 9.31 -6.52 -8.12
C GLU A 254 10.75 -7.07 -7.98
N LYS A 255 10.96 -8.15 -7.21
CA LYS A 255 12.28 -8.81 -7.07
C LYS A 255 12.80 -9.41 -8.37
N GLN A 256 11.91 -10.03 -9.15
CA GLN A 256 12.27 -10.58 -10.47
C GLN A 256 12.65 -9.45 -11.43
N SER A 257 11.89 -8.36 -11.45
CA SER A 257 12.17 -7.18 -12.28
C SER A 257 13.54 -6.56 -11.94
N GLN A 258 13.87 -6.45 -10.65
CA GLN A 258 15.19 -6.01 -10.19
C GLN A 258 16.30 -6.96 -10.67
N THR A 259 16.11 -8.27 -10.50
CA THR A 259 17.08 -9.29 -10.91
C THR A 259 17.35 -9.24 -12.43
N LEU A 260 16.28 -9.13 -13.23
CA LEU A 260 16.38 -9.01 -14.69
C LEU A 260 17.08 -7.73 -15.12
N THR A 261 16.83 -6.62 -14.41
CA THR A 261 17.51 -5.34 -14.65
C THR A 261 19.01 -5.45 -14.39
N GLN A 262 19.41 -6.03 -13.25
CA GLN A 262 20.82 -6.24 -12.91
C GLN A 262 21.51 -7.19 -13.89
N LEU A 263 20.85 -8.27 -14.29
CA LEU A 263 21.37 -9.22 -15.27
C LEU A 263 21.58 -8.54 -16.62
N ARG A 264 20.59 -7.79 -17.09
CA ARG A 264 20.70 -6.98 -18.32
C ARG A 264 21.90 -6.04 -18.26
N ASP A 265 22.03 -5.27 -17.18
CA ASP A 265 23.09 -4.28 -17.03
C ASP A 265 24.49 -4.91 -16.88
N SER A 266 24.55 -6.17 -16.40
CA SER A 266 25.79 -6.94 -16.31
C SER A 266 26.19 -7.61 -17.63
N LEU A 267 25.21 -8.04 -18.44
CA LEU A 267 25.44 -8.74 -19.70
C LEU A 267 25.65 -7.80 -20.87
N LEU A 268 24.92 -6.67 -20.93
CA LEU A 268 25.00 -5.73 -22.06
C LEU A 268 26.44 -5.24 -22.32
N PRO A 269 27.22 -4.80 -21.31
CA PRO A 269 28.60 -4.39 -21.54
C PRO A 269 29.47 -5.51 -22.10
N LYS A 270 29.28 -6.75 -21.61
CA LYS A 270 30.05 -7.93 -22.04
C LYS A 270 29.70 -8.39 -23.46
N LEU A 271 28.43 -8.24 -23.83
CA LEU A 271 27.97 -8.49 -25.19
C LEU A 271 28.57 -7.45 -26.16
N LEU A 272 28.56 -6.18 -25.77
CA LEU A 272 29.10 -5.08 -26.57
C LEU A 272 30.63 -5.11 -26.67
N SER A 273 31.33 -5.60 -25.64
CA SER A 273 32.79 -5.79 -25.68
C SER A 273 33.22 -7.04 -26.44
N GLY A 274 32.29 -7.92 -26.82
CA GLY A 274 32.59 -9.21 -27.44
C GLY A 274 33.12 -10.28 -26.48
N GLU A 275 33.13 -10.01 -25.17
CA GLU A 275 33.45 -11.00 -24.14
C GLU A 275 32.46 -12.17 -24.11
N ILE A 276 31.22 -11.92 -24.54
CA ILE A 276 30.17 -12.93 -24.71
C ILE A 276 29.66 -12.86 -26.15
N SER A 277 29.71 -13.99 -26.87
CA SER A 277 29.12 -14.12 -28.22
C SER A 277 27.80 -14.88 -28.17
N VAL A 278 26.84 -14.46 -29.00
CA VAL A 278 25.54 -15.11 -29.21
C VAL A 278 25.58 -16.25 -30.22
N ASP A 279 26.69 -16.40 -30.97
CA ASP A 279 26.82 -17.36 -32.07
C ASP A 279 26.95 -18.82 -31.61
N ALA A 280 27.12 -19.07 -30.30
CA ALA A 280 27.25 -20.41 -29.74
C ALA A 280 25.91 -21.17 -29.60
N THR A 281 24.75 -20.53 -29.87
CA THR A 281 23.43 -21.11 -29.58
C THR A 281 22.75 -21.76 -30.80
N THR A 282 23.27 -21.56 -32.02
CA THR A 282 22.62 -22.05 -33.25
C THR A 282 22.95 -23.51 -33.59
N GLN A 283 23.85 -24.18 -32.86
CA GLN A 283 24.24 -25.58 -33.15
C GLN A 283 23.53 -26.64 -32.27
N ALA A 284 22.70 -26.25 -31.31
CA ALA A 284 22.05 -27.20 -30.39
C ALA A 284 20.57 -27.48 -30.69
N SER A 285 19.94 -26.81 -31.67
CA SER A 285 18.53 -27.02 -32.03
C SER A 285 18.29 -27.76 -33.35
N GLU A 286 19.35 -28.21 -34.04
CA GLU A 286 19.23 -29.03 -35.27
C GLU A 286 19.59 -30.51 -35.05
N ALA A 287 19.76 -30.96 -33.80
CA ALA A 287 20.06 -32.35 -33.48
C ALA A 287 19.32 -32.87 -32.25
N VAL A 288 17.97 -32.93 -32.30
CA VAL A 288 17.12 -34.04 -31.78
C VAL A 288 15.78 -34.01 -32.52
#